data_AF-A0A401Q0J9-F1
#
_entry.id   AF-A0A401Q0J9-F1
#
_cell.length_a   1.000
_cell.length_b   1.000
_cell.length_c   1.000
_cell.angle_alpha   90.00
_cell.angle_beta   90.00
_cell.angle_gamma   90.00
#
_symmetry.space_group_name_H-M   'P 1'
#
loop_
_entity.id
_entity.type
_entity.pdbx_description
1 polymer ?
#
loop_
_entity_poly.entity_id
_entity_poly.type
_entity_poly.pdbx_seq_one_letter_code
_entity_poly.pdbx_strand_id
1 'polypeptide(L)'
;PFSLTWWKWLMMTGVNLAGALGVKFVGIFVILLVGINTACDLWQLLGTLNVSLVEFGKHLLARVLCLIVLPLVFYTTLFGIHFLILNKSGPGDGFFSSAFQSRLIGNNLHNASMPEYIAYGSVITVKNVRTAGGYLHSHWHLYPEGVGARQQQVTAYLHKDNNNLWIVRKPEQTVDTSDTAQYIRHGDVFRLEHKETSRNIHSHQHEAPLTKKHFQVTGYGINGTGDSNDFWRIEVVGGQNGDLIKVLRSKVRLIHAATGCVLCSSGKTLPKWGWEQVEVSCSPYLKETPNSLWNIEDHVNAKLQNISLEVLKPSFPEILFESHVVMIRGNSGLKPKDNELTSKPWHWPVNYQGLRFSGTNETEYRVYLLGNPVSVRQQPIE
;
A
#
# COMPACT_ATOMS: atom_id res chain seq x y z
N PRO A 1 -0.76 18.26 43.47
CA PRO A 1 -1.15 18.28 42.03
C PRO A 1 -1.08 19.72 41.51
N PHE A 2 -0.95 19.93 40.20
CA PHE A 2 -0.83 21.26 39.56
C PHE A 2 0.36 22.14 40.02
N SER A 3 1.32 21.59 40.77
CA SER A 3 2.58 22.28 41.05
C SER A 3 3.46 22.30 39.79
N LEU A 4 4.44 23.21 39.75
CA LEU A 4 5.38 23.30 38.63
C LEU A 4 6.14 21.98 38.42
N THR A 5 6.51 21.32 39.51
CA THR A 5 7.14 19.98 39.49
C THR A 5 6.21 18.92 38.90
N TRP A 6 4.92 18.96 39.25
CA TRP A 6 3.93 18.00 38.72
C TRP A 6 3.73 18.17 37.21
N TRP A 7 3.56 19.42 36.75
CA TRP A 7 3.45 19.72 35.32
C TRP A 7 4.72 19.33 34.56
N LYS A 8 5.91 19.62 35.12
CA LYS A 8 7.19 19.23 34.53
C LYS A 8 7.25 17.73 34.28
N TRP A 9 6.95 16.91 35.29
CA TRP A 9 6.98 15.45 35.14
C TRP A 9 5.89 14.93 34.20
N LEU A 10 4.68 15.46 34.29
CA LEU A 10 3.59 15.05 33.40
C LEU A 10 3.90 15.34 31.92
N MET A 11 4.44 16.52 31.61
CA MET A 11 4.88 16.88 30.27
C MET A 11 6.06 16.01 29.82
N MET A 12 7.04 15.78 30.69
CA MET A 12 8.21 14.94 30.39
C MET A 12 7.80 13.49 30.14
N THR A 13 6.83 12.95 30.89
CA THR A 13 6.22 11.64 30.59
C THR A 13 5.63 11.65 29.20
N GLY A 14 4.83 12.66 28.84
CA GLY A 14 4.26 12.79 27.50
C GLY A 14 5.29 12.77 26.37
N VAL A 15 6.35 13.58 26.50
CA VAL A 15 7.44 13.61 25.50
C VAL A 15 8.13 12.24 25.38
N ASN A 16 8.41 11.58 26.50
CA ASN A 16 9.03 10.25 26.50
C ASN A 16 8.11 9.17 25.93
N LEU A 17 6.79 9.27 26.11
CA LEU A 17 5.82 8.36 25.47
C LEU A 17 5.90 8.45 23.94
N ALA A 18 5.97 9.68 23.40
CA ALA A 18 6.16 9.87 21.97
C ALA A 18 7.53 9.38 21.48
N GLY A 19 8.59 9.59 22.27
CA GLY A 19 9.92 9.04 21.98
C GLY A 19 9.93 7.51 21.92
N ALA A 20 9.29 6.85 22.89
CA ALA A 20 9.18 5.39 22.94
C ALA A 20 8.45 4.83 21.71
N LEU A 21 7.32 5.44 21.32
CA LEU A 21 6.58 5.05 20.11
C LEU A 21 7.35 5.38 18.83
N GLY A 22 8.05 6.53 18.79
CA GLY A 22 8.83 7.01 17.67
C GLY A 22 10.02 6.12 17.33
N VAL A 23 10.65 5.49 18.33
CA VAL A 23 11.73 4.52 18.12
C VAL A 23 11.19 3.19 17.62
N LYS A 24 10.14 2.65 18.24
CA LYS A 24 9.54 1.36 17.85
C LYS A 24 8.10 1.24 18.33
N PHE A 25 7.27 0.54 17.56
CA PHE A 25 5.85 0.31 17.92
C PHE A 25 5.63 -0.51 19.19
N VAL A 26 6.67 -1.17 19.73
CA VAL A 26 6.61 -1.79 21.07
C VAL A 26 6.35 -0.74 22.17
N GLY A 27 6.67 0.54 21.92
CA GLY A 27 6.34 1.66 22.79
C GLY A 27 4.83 1.84 23.06
N ILE A 28 3.96 1.25 22.23
CA ILE A 28 2.51 1.19 22.50
C ILE A 28 2.21 0.54 23.86
N PHE A 29 2.99 -0.46 24.29
CA PHE A 29 2.79 -1.10 25.60
C PHE A 29 3.10 -0.17 26.77
N VAL A 30 4.08 0.73 26.61
CA VAL A 30 4.38 1.75 27.63
C VAL A 30 3.27 2.79 27.70
N ILE A 31 2.74 3.21 26.55
CA ILE A 31 1.57 4.10 26.47
C ILE A 31 0.37 3.45 27.15
N LEU A 32 0.12 2.16 26.88
CA LEU A 32 -0.97 1.42 27.51
C LEU A 32 -0.81 1.33 29.02
N LEU A 33 0.39 1.02 29.52
CA LEU A 33 0.68 0.98 30.95
C LEU A 33 0.42 2.33 31.63
N VAL A 34 0.93 3.43 31.04
CA VAL A 34 0.67 4.78 31.56
C VAL A 34 -0.81 5.12 31.47
N GLY A 35 -1.49 4.72 30.41
CA GLY A 35 -2.94 4.91 30.22
C GLY A 35 -3.77 4.20 31.29
N ILE A 36 -3.46 2.94 31.60
CA ILE A 36 -4.12 2.16 32.67
C ILE A 36 -3.89 2.84 34.02
N ASN A 37 -2.64 3.20 34.35
CA ASN A 37 -2.34 3.91 35.60
C ASN A 37 -3.08 5.25 35.70
N THR A 38 -3.16 5.98 34.59
CA THR A 38 -3.89 7.26 34.51
C THR A 38 -5.40 7.07 34.71
N ALA A 39 -5.97 6.01 34.13
CA ALA A 39 -7.38 5.68 34.32
C ALA A 39 -7.69 5.26 35.77
N CYS A 40 -6.84 4.43 36.38
CA CYS A 40 -6.94 4.07 37.79
C CYS A 40 -6.85 5.28 38.73
N ASP A 41 -5.91 6.20 38.47
CA ASP A 41 -5.73 7.43 39.23
C ASP A 41 -6.94 8.38 39.09
N LEU A 42 -7.46 8.55 37.87
CA LEU A 42 -8.70 9.30 37.63
C LEU A 42 -9.92 8.66 38.31
N TRP A 43 -10.00 7.33 38.33
CA TRP A 43 -11.06 6.60 39.03
C TRP A 43 -11.02 6.84 40.54
N GLN A 44 -9.83 6.79 41.15
CA GLN A 44 -9.64 7.08 42.58
C GLN A 44 -9.97 8.54 42.92
N LEU A 45 -9.56 9.50 42.07
CA LEU A 45 -9.89 10.92 42.24
C LEU A 45 -11.41 11.16 42.16
N LEU A 46 -12.11 10.47 41.25
CA LEU A 46 -13.57 10.56 41.14
C LEU A 46 -14.28 10.03 42.40
N GLY A 47 -13.73 8.99 43.04
CA GLY A 47 -14.25 8.45 44.29
C GLY A 47 -13.96 9.30 45.54
N THR A 48 -13.13 10.34 45.43
CA THR A 48 -12.72 11.17 46.57
C THR A 48 -13.71 12.32 46.78
N LEU A 49 -14.46 12.28 47.88
CA LEU A 49 -15.51 13.28 48.19
C LEU A 49 -14.98 14.70 48.44
N ASN A 50 -13.68 14.86 48.67
CA ASN A 50 -13.04 16.16 48.92
C ASN A 50 -12.66 16.90 47.64
N VAL A 51 -12.78 16.27 46.47
CA VAL A 51 -12.40 16.86 45.17
C VAL A 51 -13.66 17.35 44.45
N SER A 52 -13.70 18.64 44.11
CA SER A 52 -14.82 19.19 43.34
C SER A 52 -14.80 18.69 41.88
N LEU A 53 -15.97 18.65 41.22
CA LEU A 53 -16.05 18.28 39.79
C LEU A 53 -15.22 19.19 38.87
N VAL A 54 -15.07 20.47 39.25
CA VAL A 54 -14.22 21.43 38.51
C VAL A 54 -12.75 21.05 38.64
N GLU A 55 -12.30 20.67 39.83
CA GLU A 55 -10.92 20.23 40.08
C GLU A 55 -10.64 18.88 39.40
N PHE A 56 -11.59 17.95 39.42
CA PHE A 56 -11.53 16.73 38.61
C PHE A 56 -11.41 17.05 37.11
N GLY A 57 -12.21 17.99 36.60
CA GLY A 57 -12.14 18.44 35.21
C GLY A 57 -10.76 18.99 34.83
N LYS A 58 -10.12 19.78 35.70
CA LYS A 58 -8.73 20.24 35.52
C LYS A 58 -7.76 19.07 35.45
N HIS A 59 -7.96 18.08 36.31
CA HIS A 59 -7.16 16.87 36.39
C HIS A 59 -7.25 16.01 35.12
N LEU A 60 -8.46 15.84 34.60
CA LEU A 60 -8.73 15.15 33.34
C LEU A 60 -8.09 15.91 32.17
N LEU A 61 -8.35 17.22 32.06
CA LEU A 61 -7.83 18.05 30.98
C LEU A 61 -6.30 18.05 30.96
N ALA A 62 -5.65 18.19 32.11
CA ALA A 62 -4.18 18.14 32.20
C ALA A 62 -3.61 16.81 31.67
N ARG A 63 -4.22 15.67 32.01
CA ARG A 63 -3.80 14.35 31.52
C ARG A 63 -4.06 14.20 30.02
N VAL A 64 -5.21 14.64 29.51
CA VAL A 64 -5.49 14.62 28.06
C VAL A 64 -4.48 15.46 27.29
N LEU A 65 -4.19 16.68 27.75
CA LEU A 65 -3.24 17.56 27.07
C LEU A 65 -1.81 17.00 27.11
N CYS A 66 -1.33 16.53 28.26
CA CYS A 66 0.05 16.10 28.41
C CYS A 66 0.33 14.65 27.99
N LEU A 67 -0.64 13.74 28.12
CA LEU A 67 -0.44 12.30 27.88
C LEU A 67 -1.11 11.81 26.59
N ILE A 68 -1.87 12.64 25.89
CA ILE A 68 -2.47 12.30 24.58
C ILE A 68 -2.08 13.32 23.52
N VAL A 69 -2.45 14.60 23.72
CA VAL A 69 -2.25 15.64 22.70
C VAL A 69 -0.77 15.94 22.48
N LEU A 70 -0.01 16.22 23.54
CA LEU A 70 1.42 16.50 23.45
C LEU A 70 2.22 15.35 22.81
N PRO A 71 2.06 14.07 23.22
CA PRO A 71 2.76 12.97 22.57
C PRO A 71 2.40 12.84 21.08
N LEU A 72 1.12 13.02 20.74
CA LEU A 72 0.67 12.97 19.35
C LEU A 72 1.30 14.09 18.50
N VAL A 73 1.32 15.33 19.00
CA VAL A 73 1.96 16.46 18.32
C VAL A 73 3.46 16.20 18.15
N PHE A 74 4.14 15.72 19.18
CA PHE A 74 5.57 15.42 19.10
C PHE A 74 5.85 14.30 18.08
N TYR A 75 5.08 13.22 18.15
CA TYR A 75 5.20 12.08 17.22
C TYR A 75 4.95 12.49 15.76
N THR A 76 3.88 13.25 15.49
CA THR A 76 3.60 13.76 14.14
C THR A 76 4.69 14.71 13.65
N THR A 77 5.26 15.53 14.53
CA THR A 77 6.39 16.42 14.19
C THR A 77 7.65 15.63 13.82
N LEU A 78 7.96 14.54 14.52
CA LEU A 78 9.06 13.64 14.16
C LEU A 78 8.87 13.06 12.76
N PHE A 79 7.65 12.65 12.39
CA PHE A 79 7.34 12.22 11.04
C PHE A 79 7.41 13.35 10.01
N GLY A 80 7.02 14.57 10.39
CA GLY A 80 7.24 15.78 9.59
C GLY A 80 8.72 15.97 9.24
N ILE A 81 9.59 15.92 10.24
CA ILE A 81 11.05 16.00 10.07
C ILE A 81 11.55 14.83 9.22
N HIS A 82 11.08 13.61 9.47
CA HIS A 82 11.45 12.43 8.69
C HIS A 82 11.18 12.60 7.19
N PHE A 83 9.98 13.04 6.81
CA PHE A 83 9.62 13.27 5.40
C PHE A 83 10.32 14.49 4.77
N LEU A 84 10.68 15.49 5.57
CA LEU A 84 11.46 16.64 5.09
C LEU A 84 12.91 16.23 4.77
N ILE A 85 13.52 15.38 5.61
CA ILE A 85 14.90 14.90 5.42
C ILE A 85 14.96 13.84 4.30
N LEU A 86 14.05 12.87 4.31
CA LEU A 86 14.03 11.75 3.36
C LEU A 86 13.11 12.03 2.17
N ASN A 87 13.49 13.03 1.37
CA ASN A 87 12.70 13.50 0.23
C ASN A 87 13.16 12.96 -1.14
N LYS A 88 14.08 11.98 -1.17
CA LYS A 88 14.61 11.39 -2.42
C LYS A 88 14.06 9.99 -2.67
N SER A 89 13.94 9.62 -3.95
CA SER A 89 13.56 8.26 -4.36
C SER A 89 14.61 7.24 -3.96
N GLY A 90 14.18 6.00 -3.73
CA GLY A 90 15.05 4.87 -3.39
C GLY A 90 14.28 3.55 -3.52
N PRO A 91 14.93 2.39 -3.38
CA PRO A 91 14.33 1.08 -3.70
C PRO A 91 13.07 0.73 -2.89
N GLY A 92 12.84 1.39 -1.74
CA GLY A 92 11.67 1.19 -0.89
C GLY A 92 10.44 2.03 -1.28
N ASP A 93 10.55 2.95 -2.25
CA ASP A 93 9.42 3.80 -2.66
C ASP A 93 8.28 3.01 -3.34
N GLY A 94 8.60 1.87 -3.95
CA GLY A 94 7.65 0.95 -4.60
C GLY A 94 6.56 0.39 -3.68
N PHE A 95 6.73 0.48 -2.36
CA PHE A 95 5.70 0.08 -1.39
C PHE A 95 4.63 1.15 -1.16
N PHE A 96 4.89 2.39 -1.56
CA PHE A 96 3.98 3.53 -1.46
C PHE A 96 3.19 3.74 -2.75
N SER A 97 2.10 4.50 -2.64
CA SER A 97 1.25 4.92 -3.74
C SER A 97 2.00 5.80 -4.72
N SER A 98 1.57 5.78 -5.98
CA SER A 98 2.14 6.65 -7.02
C SER A 98 1.99 8.15 -6.66
N ALA A 99 0.92 8.52 -5.96
CA ALA A 99 0.74 9.87 -5.43
C ALA A 99 1.83 10.24 -4.41
N PHE A 100 2.15 9.35 -3.45
CA PHE A 100 3.27 9.56 -2.53
C PHE A 100 4.61 9.65 -3.26
N GLN A 101 4.85 8.73 -4.21
CA GLN A 101 6.09 8.68 -5.00
C GLN A 101 6.34 9.98 -5.79
N SER A 102 5.28 10.68 -6.23
CA SER A 102 5.40 11.98 -6.92
C SER A 102 6.03 13.09 -6.06
N ARG A 103 6.11 12.92 -4.74
CA ARG A 103 6.79 13.86 -3.82
C ARG A 103 8.30 13.62 -3.72
N LEU A 104 8.79 12.46 -4.18
CA LEU A 104 10.18 12.06 -4.01
C LEU A 104 11.04 12.57 -5.17
N ILE A 105 12.05 13.38 -4.85
CA ILE A 105 13.03 13.89 -5.81
C ILE A 105 13.77 12.72 -6.45
N GLY A 106 13.81 12.69 -7.77
CA GLY A 106 14.42 11.61 -8.55
C GLY A 106 13.45 10.50 -8.97
N ASN A 107 12.19 10.55 -8.53
CA ASN A 107 11.15 9.70 -9.10
C ASN A 107 10.68 10.25 -10.46
N ASN A 108 10.34 9.39 -11.42
CA ASN A 108 9.85 9.81 -12.74
C ASN A 108 8.52 10.60 -12.67
N LEU A 109 7.76 10.47 -11.58
CA LEU A 109 6.53 11.22 -11.35
C LEU A 109 6.77 12.60 -10.72
N HIS A 110 7.99 12.87 -10.24
CA HIS A 110 8.32 14.12 -9.58
C HIS A 110 8.42 15.25 -10.61
N ASN A 111 7.57 16.27 -10.46
CA ASN A 111 7.42 17.40 -11.39
C ASN A 111 7.09 16.99 -12.82
N ALA A 112 6.52 15.80 -13.03
CA ALA A 112 5.99 15.43 -14.33
C ALA A 112 4.71 16.22 -14.63
N SER A 113 4.43 16.36 -15.93
CA SER A 113 3.23 17.01 -16.43
C SER A 113 2.48 16.03 -17.33
N MET A 114 1.21 15.81 -17.05
CA MET A 114 0.35 14.87 -17.77
C MET A 114 -1.10 15.32 -17.67
N PRO A 115 -2.02 14.83 -18.53
CA PRO A 115 -3.41 15.24 -18.44
C PRO A 115 -4.09 14.65 -17.20
N GLU A 116 -4.95 15.45 -16.56
CA GLU A 116 -5.59 15.08 -15.28
C GLU A 116 -6.55 13.88 -15.41
N TYR A 117 -7.31 13.85 -16.50
CA TYR A 117 -8.39 12.90 -16.73
C TYR A 117 -8.12 12.03 -17.94
N ILE A 118 -8.42 10.74 -17.83
CA ILE A 118 -8.25 9.81 -18.96
C ILE A 118 -9.35 9.99 -20.02
N ALA A 119 -8.99 9.75 -21.28
CA ALA A 119 -9.87 9.84 -22.43
C ALA A 119 -9.64 8.66 -23.39
N TYR A 120 -10.56 8.45 -24.32
CA TYR A 120 -10.32 7.52 -25.42
C TYR A 120 -9.13 7.99 -26.27
N GLY A 121 -8.28 7.04 -26.67
CA GLY A 121 -7.00 7.28 -27.33
C GLY A 121 -5.83 7.57 -26.37
N SER A 122 -6.09 7.73 -25.08
CA SER A 122 -5.03 7.90 -24.08
C SER A 122 -4.14 6.67 -23.98
N VAL A 123 -2.82 6.91 -23.93
CA VAL A 123 -1.83 5.89 -23.57
C VAL A 123 -1.58 6.00 -22.08
N ILE A 124 -1.81 4.91 -21.34
CA ILE A 124 -1.74 4.87 -19.88
C ILE A 124 -0.88 3.71 -19.37
N THR A 125 -0.38 3.86 -18.15
CA THR A 125 0.11 2.73 -17.36
C THR A 125 -0.84 2.46 -16.20
N VAL A 126 -1.15 1.18 -15.96
CA VAL A 126 -2.12 0.76 -14.94
C VAL A 126 -1.37 -0.01 -13.87
N LYS A 127 -1.31 0.50 -12.64
CA LYS A 127 -0.57 -0.09 -11.52
C LYS A 127 -1.51 -0.63 -10.45
N ASN A 128 -1.22 -1.83 -9.97
CA ASN A 128 -2.03 -2.43 -8.91
C ASN A 128 -1.79 -1.72 -7.56
N VAL A 129 -2.85 -1.51 -6.78
CA VAL A 129 -2.80 -0.78 -5.49
C VAL A 129 -2.28 -1.65 -4.34
N ARG A 130 -2.19 -2.97 -4.52
CA ARG A 130 -1.57 -3.87 -3.54
C ARG A 130 -0.14 -3.40 -3.20
N THR A 131 0.28 -3.63 -1.96
CA THR A 131 1.67 -3.41 -1.55
C THR A 131 2.62 -4.24 -2.43
N ALA A 132 3.65 -3.60 -2.99
CA ALA A 132 4.47 -4.18 -4.07
C ALA A 132 3.64 -4.67 -5.27
N GLY A 133 2.64 -3.88 -5.65
CA GLY A 133 1.82 -4.09 -6.84
C GLY A 133 2.60 -3.72 -8.10
N GLY A 134 2.51 -4.59 -9.11
CA GLY A 134 3.13 -4.35 -10.42
C GLY A 134 2.25 -3.52 -11.36
N TYR A 135 2.86 -3.06 -12.44
CA TYR A 135 2.20 -2.53 -13.61
C TYR A 135 1.60 -3.67 -14.42
N LEU A 136 0.39 -3.46 -14.93
CA LEU A 136 -0.22 -4.34 -15.91
C LEU A 136 0.70 -4.40 -17.13
N HIS A 137 1.10 -5.62 -17.50
CA HIS A 137 2.18 -5.87 -18.43
C HIS A 137 1.80 -6.96 -19.41
N SER A 138 2.31 -6.88 -20.63
CA SER A 138 2.19 -7.95 -21.61
C SER A 138 3.38 -7.98 -22.55
N HIS A 139 3.73 -9.17 -23.05
CA HIS A 139 4.89 -9.38 -23.92
C HIS A 139 4.57 -10.48 -24.93
N TRP A 140 5.36 -10.62 -26.00
CA TRP A 140 5.04 -11.49 -27.14
C TRP A 140 4.91 -12.99 -26.83
N HIS A 141 5.33 -13.45 -25.66
CA HIS A 141 5.22 -14.85 -25.23
C HIS A 141 3.76 -15.26 -24.94
N LEU A 142 3.42 -16.49 -25.33
CA LEU A 142 2.12 -17.10 -25.08
C LEU A 142 2.15 -17.92 -23.79
N TYR A 143 0.99 -18.16 -23.18
CA TYR A 143 0.88 -19.17 -22.13
C TYR A 143 1.29 -20.55 -22.67
N PRO A 144 2.05 -21.35 -21.89
CA PRO A 144 2.51 -22.65 -22.34
C PRO A 144 1.35 -23.65 -22.44
N GLU A 145 1.59 -24.74 -23.17
CA GLU A 145 0.63 -25.83 -23.28
C GLU A 145 0.28 -26.42 -21.90
N GLY A 146 -1.01 -26.72 -21.69
CA GLY A 146 -1.53 -27.18 -20.41
C GLY A 146 -1.83 -26.07 -19.38
N VAL A 147 -1.52 -24.80 -19.69
CA VAL A 147 -1.81 -23.64 -18.82
C VAL A 147 -2.88 -22.75 -19.46
N GLY A 148 -4.12 -23.23 -19.43
CA GLY A 148 -5.27 -22.50 -19.98
C GLY A 148 -5.19 -22.36 -21.51
N ALA A 149 -5.74 -21.26 -22.03
CA ALA A 149 -5.69 -20.95 -23.45
C ALA A 149 -4.29 -20.47 -23.87
N ARG A 150 -3.83 -20.94 -25.04
CA ARG A 150 -2.54 -20.58 -25.64
C ARG A 150 -2.60 -19.20 -26.32
N GLN A 151 -2.79 -18.16 -25.52
CA GLN A 151 -2.86 -16.75 -25.93
C GLN A 151 -1.73 -15.94 -25.26
N GLN A 152 -1.60 -14.65 -25.61
CA GLN A 152 -0.53 -13.80 -25.10
C GLN A 152 -0.61 -13.69 -23.58
N GLN A 153 0.54 -13.74 -22.91
CA GLN A 153 0.61 -13.60 -21.47
C GLN A 153 0.30 -12.16 -21.04
N VAL A 154 -0.52 -12.02 -20.01
CA VAL A 154 -0.73 -10.77 -19.29
C VAL A 154 -0.36 -10.99 -17.84
N THR A 155 0.49 -10.12 -17.32
CA THR A 155 1.11 -10.25 -16.00
C THR A 155 1.14 -8.91 -15.29
N ALA A 156 1.65 -8.89 -14.07
CA ALA A 156 2.00 -7.68 -13.36
C ALA A 156 3.54 -7.63 -13.17
N TYR A 157 4.17 -6.63 -13.77
CA TYR A 157 5.62 -6.43 -13.74
C TYR A 157 5.99 -5.32 -12.76
N LEU A 158 7.04 -5.51 -11.96
CA LEU A 158 7.37 -4.60 -10.85
C LEU A 158 8.16 -3.35 -11.29
N HIS A 159 8.67 -3.34 -12.53
CA HIS A 159 9.49 -2.24 -13.05
C HIS A 159 8.78 -1.50 -14.17
N LYS A 160 9.19 -0.25 -14.41
CA LYS A 160 8.71 0.54 -15.55
C LYS A 160 9.32 0.00 -16.84
N ASP A 161 8.48 -0.24 -17.84
CA ASP A 161 8.83 -0.81 -19.13
C ASP A 161 7.85 -0.29 -20.20
N ASN A 162 8.29 -0.25 -21.47
CA ASN A 162 7.42 0.14 -22.59
C ASN A 162 6.25 -0.85 -22.80
N ASN A 163 6.44 -2.11 -22.40
CA ASN A 163 5.41 -3.15 -22.38
C ASN A 163 4.39 -2.99 -21.24
N ASN A 164 4.47 -1.91 -20.46
CA ASN A 164 3.44 -1.52 -19.49
C ASN A 164 2.43 -0.52 -20.09
N LEU A 165 2.59 -0.13 -21.36
CA LEU A 165 1.78 0.89 -22.00
C LEU A 165 0.51 0.29 -22.63
N TRP A 166 -0.64 0.85 -22.25
CA TRP A 166 -1.95 0.44 -22.75
C TRP A 166 -2.67 1.62 -23.37
N ILE A 167 -3.41 1.39 -24.45
CA ILE A 167 -4.22 2.39 -25.13
C ILE A 167 -5.68 2.16 -24.76
N VAL A 168 -6.33 3.22 -24.28
CA VAL A 168 -7.77 3.22 -23.97
C VAL A 168 -8.56 3.34 -25.28
N ARG A 169 -9.32 2.30 -25.64
CA ARG A 169 -10.11 2.25 -26.88
C ARG A 169 -11.60 2.15 -26.59
N LYS A 170 -12.41 2.66 -27.52
CA LYS A 170 -13.85 2.45 -27.51
C LYS A 170 -14.20 0.97 -27.78
N PRO A 171 -15.34 0.48 -27.27
CA PRO A 171 -15.83 -0.86 -27.60
C PRO A 171 -16.01 -1.04 -29.12
N GLU A 172 -16.67 -0.11 -29.81
CA GLU A 172 -16.75 -0.14 -31.27
C GLU A 172 -15.47 0.38 -31.93
N GLN A 173 -15.13 -0.19 -33.09
CA GLN A 173 -14.06 0.29 -33.97
C GLN A 173 -14.52 1.46 -34.86
N THR A 174 -15.15 2.48 -34.27
CA THR A 174 -15.41 3.71 -35.02
C THR A 174 -14.13 4.53 -35.07
N VAL A 175 -13.67 4.87 -36.27
CA VAL A 175 -12.59 5.86 -36.45
C VAL A 175 -13.06 7.15 -35.81
N ASP A 176 -12.38 7.57 -34.75
CA ASP A 176 -12.75 8.76 -33.99
C ASP A 176 -12.31 9.99 -34.81
N THR A 177 -13.18 10.43 -35.72
CA THR A 177 -13.02 11.63 -36.56
C THR A 177 -13.20 12.94 -35.79
N SER A 178 -13.52 12.85 -34.50
CA SER A 178 -13.65 13.98 -33.59
C SER A 178 -12.30 14.53 -33.16
N ASP A 179 -12.06 15.82 -33.40
CA ASP A 179 -10.94 16.57 -32.83
C ASP A 179 -11.05 16.73 -31.30
N THR A 180 -12.25 16.60 -30.75
CA THR A 180 -12.47 16.71 -29.30
C THR A 180 -12.15 15.40 -28.57
N ALA A 181 -11.42 15.50 -27.46
CA ALA A 181 -11.10 14.37 -26.60
C ALA A 181 -12.35 13.93 -25.82
N GLN A 182 -12.71 12.65 -25.93
CA GLN A 182 -13.83 12.08 -25.21
C GLN A 182 -13.34 11.41 -23.94
N TYR A 183 -13.64 12.01 -22.79
CA TYR A 183 -13.29 11.46 -21.49
C TYR A 183 -14.01 10.15 -21.20
N ILE A 184 -13.33 9.25 -20.51
CA ILE A 184 -13.94 8.04 -19.95
C ILE A 184 -14.37 8.30 -18.50
N ARG A 185 -15.58 7.87 -18.19
CA ARG A 185 -16.28 8.13 -16.92
C ARG A 185 -16.51 6.84 -16.16
N HIS A 186 -16.81 6.98 -14.88
CA HIS A 186 -17.31 5.88 -14.06
C HIS A 186 -18.50 5.21 -14.74
N GLY A 187 -18.43 3.88 -14.90
CA GLY A 187 -19.47 3.06 -15.50
C GLY A 187 -19.30 2.81 -17.00
N ASP A 188 -18.38 3.52 -17.68
CA ASP A 188 -18.17 3.36 -19.11
C ASP A 188 -17.52 2.01 -19.45
N VAL A 189 -17.90 1.48 -20.60
CA VAL A 189 -17.31 0.26 -21.18
C VAL A 189 -16.24 0.67 -22.20
N PHE A 190 -15.11 -0.03 -22.17
CA PHE A 190 -13.95 0.27 -23.00
C PHE A 190 -13.13 -1.00 -23.26
N ARG A 191 -12.10 -0.86 -24.09
CA ARG A 191 -11.07 -1.87 -24.33
C ARG A 191 -9.70 -1.32 -23.96
N LEU A 192 -8.84 -2.19 -23.44
CA LEU A 192 -7.44 -1.91 -23.20
C LEU A 192 -6.61 -2.65 -24.23
N GLU A 193 -6.01 -1.91 -25.15
CA GLU A 193 -5.13 -2.44 -26.18
C GLU A 193 -3.67 -2.28 -25.74
N HIS A 194 -2.90 -3.35 -25.73
CA HIS A 194 -1.48 -3.28 -25.42
C HIS A 194 -0.73 -2.56 -26.54
N LYS A 195 0.01 -1.50 -26.22
CA LYS A 195 0.61 -0.60 -27.22
C LYS A 195 1.62 -1.30 -28.13
N GLU A 196 2.45 -2.18 -27.57
CA GLU A 196 3.55 -2.81 -28.33
C GLU A 196 3.04 -3.96 -29.21
N THR A 197 2.10 -4.78 -28.71
CA THR A 197 1.65 -5.99 -29.41
C THR A 197 0.29 -5.86 -30.10
N SER A 198 -0.39 -4.73 -29.89
CA SER A 198 -1.73 -4.43 -30.42
C SER A 198 -2.77 -5.51 -30.11
N ARG A 199 -2.63 -6.18 -28.95
CA ARG A 199 -3.59 -7.17 -28.43
C ARG A 199 -4.46 -6.54 -27.36
N ASN A 200 -5.73 -6.91 -27.33
CA ASN A 200 -6.66 -6.45 -26.31
C ASN A 200 -6.52 -7.30 -25.05
N ILE A 201 -6.73 -6.68 -23.90
CA ILE A 201 -6.86 -7.42 -22.65
C ILE A 201 -8.19 -8.20 -22.67
N HIS A 202 -8.10 -9.50 -22.42
CA HIS A 202 -9.16 -10.45 -22.66
C HIS A 202 -9.33 -11.38 -21.46
N SER A 203 -10.55 -11.85 -21.22
CA SER A 203 -10.79 -12.91 -20.25
C SER A 203 -11.86 -13.88 -20.73
N HIS A 204 -11.69 -15.15 -20.37
CA HIS A 204 -12.57 -16.25 -20.76
C HIS A 204 -12.74 -17.24 -19.60
N GLN A 205 -13.64 -18.20 -19.73
CA GLN A 205 -13.93 -19.17 -18.67
C GLN A 205 -12.88 -20.29 -18.51
N HIS A 206 -11.62 -20.06 -18.91
CA HIS A 206 -10.51 -20.93 -18.54
C HIS A 206 -9.95 -20.54 -17.16
N GLU A 207 -9.46 -21.51 -16.41
CA GLU A 207 -8.85 -21.26 -15.10
C GLU A 207 -7.55 -20.47 -15.21
N ALA A 208 -7.32 -19.55 -14.26
CA ALA A 208 -6.06 -18.83 -14.16
C ALA A 208 -4.87 -19.78 -13.87
N PRO A 209 -3.63 -19.41 -14.25
CA PRO A 209 -2.47 -20.30 -14.16
C PRO A 209 -2.23 -20.89 -12.76
N LEU A 210 -2.27 -20.06 -11.72
CA LEU A 210 -1.98 -20.44 -10.33
C LEU A 210 -3.21 -20.34 -9.43
N THR A 211 -4.10 -19.37 -9.69
CA THR A 211 -5.30 -19.16 -8.87
C THR A 211 -6.51 -19.79 -9.54
N LYS A 212 -6.63 -21.12 -9.44
CA LYS A 212 -7.63 -21.93 -10.18
C LYS A 212 -9.09 -21.51 -10.02
N LYS A 213 -9.44 -20.81 -8.93
CA LYS A 213 -10.79 -20.25 -8.71
C LYS A 213 -11.08 -18.98 -9.52
N HIS A 214 -10.08 -18.40 -10.17
CA HIS A 214 -10.19 -17.22 -11.00
C HIS A 214 -10.14 -17.60 -12.48
N PHE A 215 -10.62 -16.69 -13.32
CA PHE A 215 -10.51 -16.82 -14.76
C PHE A 215 -9.17 -16.30 -15.27
N GLN A 216 -8.65 -16.93 -16.32
CA GLN A 216 -7.44 -16.52 -17.01
C GLN A 216 -7.66 -15.17 -17.70
N VAL A 217 -6.62 -14.33 -17.64
CA VAL A 217 -6.54 -13.07 -18.38
C VAL A 217 -5.40 -13.19 -19.37
N THR A 218 -5.64 -12.76 -20.60
CA THR A 218 -4.74 -12.95 -21.74
C THR A 218 -4.73 -11.70 -22.61
N GLY A 219 -3.77 -11.64 -23.56
CA GLY A 219 -3.83 -10.73 -24.69
C GLY A 219 -4.41 -11.46 -25.90
N TYR A 220 -5.51 -10.96 -26.45
CA TYR A 220 -6.23 -11.54 -27.57
C TYR A 220 -6.48 -10.52 -28.70
N GLY A 221 -7.00 -10.98 -29.84
CA GLY A 221 -7.27 -10.11 -30.98
C GLY A 221 -6.05 -9.80 -31.84
N ILE A 222 -6.15 -9.03 -32.92
CA ILE A 222 -5.01 -8.62 -33.77
C ILE A 222 -5.22 -7.15 -34.14
N ASN A 223 -4.22 -6.28 -33.98
CA ASN A 223 -4.34 -4.85 -34.33
C ASN A 223 -5.59 -4.19 -33.69
N GLY A 224 -5.90 -4.56 -32.44
CA GLY A 224 -7.07 -4.07 -31.72
C GLY A 224 -8.43 -4.64 -32.18
N THR A 225 -8.49 -5.54 -33.16
CA THR A 225 -9.71 -6.31 -33.48
C THR A 225 -9.85 -7.48 -32.52
N GLY A 226 -11.03 -7.72 -31.96
CA GLY A 226 -11.29 -8.88 -31.12
C GLY A 226 -12.78 -9.10 -30.92
N ASP A 227 -13.20 -9.61 -29.76
CA ASP A 227 -14.58 -10.01 -29.51
C ASP A 227 -15.19 -9.30 -28.29
N SER A 228 -16.41 -9.68 -27.91
CA SER A 228 -17.12 -9.10 -26.76
C SER A 228 -16.47 -9.39 -25.41
N ASN A 229 -15.52 -10.34 -25.34
CA ASN A 229 -14.76 -10.66 -24.13
C ASN A 229 -13.50 -9.78 -23.99
N ASP A 230 -13.33 -8.79 -24.86
CA ASP A 230 -12.32 -7.74 -24.69
C ASP A 230 -12.90 -6.52 -23.94
N PHE A 231 -14.21 -6.51 -23.65
CA PHE A 231 -14.90 -5.37 -23.06
C PHE A 231 -14.79 -5.35 -21.54
N TRP A 232 -14.37 -4.21 -21.02
CA TRP A 232 -14.23 -3.95 -19.59
C TRP A 232 -15.02 -2.70 -19.20
N ARG A 233 -15.73 -2.76 -18.09
CA ARG A 233 -16.35 -1.62 -17.43
C ARG A 233 -15.41 -1.06 -16.37
N ILE A 234 -15.17 0.26 -16.40
CA ILE A 234 -14.36 0.92 -15.38
C ILE A 234 -15.24 1.44 -14.24
N GLU A 235 -14.87 1.12 -13.00
CA GLU A 235 -15.58 1.60 -11.81
C GLU A 235 -14.63 2.27 -10.84
N VAL A 236 -14.84 3.55 -10.57
CA VAL A 236 -14.12 4.32 -9.54
C VAL A 236 -14.64 3.95 -8.16
N VAL A 237 -13.74 3.63 -7.23
CA VAL A 237 -14.09 3.33 -5.82
C VAL A 237 -14.72 4.57 -5.17
N GLY A 238 -15.96 4.43 -4.69
CA GLY A 238 -16.71 5.54 -4.09
C GLY A 238 -17.16 6.62 -5.08
N GLY A 239 -17.00 6.40 -6.38
CA GLY A 239 -17.46 7.31 -7.42
C GLY A 239 -18.93 7.10 -7.78
N GLN A 240 -19.52 8.13 -8.37
CA GLN A 240 -20.88 8.15 -8.91
C GLN A 240 -20.86 8.10 -10.44
N ASN A 241 -22.00 7.75 -11.05
CA ASN A 241 -22.13 7.73 -12.51
C ASN A 241 -21.79 9.11 -13.10
N GLY A 242 -20.91 9.11 -14.09
CA GLY A 242 -20.46 10.34 -14.77
C GLY A 242 -19.18 10.95 -14.19
N ASP A 243 -18.70 10.48 -13.04
CA ASP A 243 -17.44 10.93 -12.44
C ASP A 243 -16.27 10.67 -13.40
N LEU A 244 -15.39 11.67 -13.51
CA LEU A 244 -14.17 11.56 -14.30
C LEU A 244 -13.09 10.82 -13.53
N ILE A 245 -12.23 10.12 -14.27
CA ILE A 245 -11.20 9.27 -13.69
C ILE A 245 -9.88 10.05 -13.67
N LYS A 246 -9.42 10.39 -12.46
CA LYS A 246 -8.22 11.18 -12.21
C LYS A 246 -6.98 10.29 -12.13
N VAL A 247 -5.93 10.67 -12.86
CA VAL A 247 -4.61 10.03 -12.77
C VAL A 247 -4.04 10.19 -11.35
N LEU A 248 -3.28 9.19 -10.87
CA LEU A 248 -2.71 9.04 -9.53
C LEU A 248 -3.69 8.93 -8.35
N ARG A 249 -4.87 9.56 -8.43
CA ARG A 249 -5.82 9.71 -7.32
C ARG A 249 -6.98 8.73 -7.36
N SER A 250 -7.55 8.48 -8.54
CA SER A 250 -8.68 7.56 -8.68
C SER A 250 -8.20 6.11 -8.54
N LYS A 251 -8.79 5.40 -7.58
CA LYS A 251 -8.68 3.93 -7.50
C LYS A 251 -9.81 3.33 -8.31
N VAL A 252 -9.48 2.50 -9.28
CA VAL A 252 -10.45 1.93 -10.22
C VAL A 252 -10.46 0.41 -10.15
N ARG A 253 -11.62 -0.17 -10.47
CA ARG A 253 -11.82 -1.59 -10.76
C ARG A 253 -12.11 -1.72 -12.25
N LEU A 254 -11.57 -2.77 -12.86
CA LEU A 254 -11.88 -3.14 -14.23
C LEU A 254 -12.73 -4.40 -14.17
N ILE A 255 -14.00 -4.30 -14.52
CA ILE A 255 -14.96 -5.41 -14.50
C ILE A 255 -15.15 -5.93 -15.90
N HIS A 256 -14.90 -7.21 -16.10
CA HIS A 256 -15.10 -7.86 -17.39
C HIS A 256 -16.59 -7.87 -17.75
N ALA A 257 -16.96 -7.34 -18.91
CA ALA A 257 -18.36 -7.11 -19.27
C ALA A 257 -19.14 -8.42 -19.44
N ALA A 258 -18.53 -9.45 -20.03
CA ALA A 258 -19.22 -10.71 -20.35
C ALA A 258 -19.42 -11.61 -19.12
N THR A 259 -18.45 -11.68 -18.21
CA THR A 259 -18.50 -12.59 -17.04
C THR A 259 -18.76 -11.88 -15.71
N GLY A 260 -18.65 -10.56 -15.64
CA GLY A 260 -18.77 -9.77 -14.41
C GLY A 260 -17.60 -9.95 -13.43
N CYS A 261 -16.54 -10.67 -13.80
CA CYS A 261 -15.36 -10.84 -12.96
C CYS A 261 -14.54 -9.55 -12.88
N VAL A 262 -13.76 -9.37 -11.81
CA VAL A 262 -12.91 -8.19 -11.61
C VAL A 262 -11.45 -8.51 -11.90
N LEU A 263 -10.79 -7.68 -12.71
CA LEU A 263 -9.36 -7.79 -12.98
C LEU A 263 -8.57 -7.61 -11.68
N CYS A 264 -7.70 -8.55 -11.36
CA CYS A 264 -6.92 -8.53 -10.13
C CYS A 264 -5.51 -9.08 -10.34
N SER A 265 -4.58 -8.58 -9.51
CA SER A 265 -3.25 -9.19 -9.35
C SER A 265 -3.31 -10.14 -8.16
N SER A 266 -3.09 -11.43 -8.36
CA SER A 266 -3.22 -12.43 -7.28
C SER A 266 -2.09 -12.32 -6.24
N GLY A 267 -0.99 -11.65 -6.59
CA GLY A 267 0.22 -11.54 -5.78
C GLY A 267 1.10 -12.80 -5.82
N LYS A 268 0.69 -13.85 -6.52
CA LYS A 268 1.51 -15.04 -6.72
C LYS A 268 2.49 -14.84 -7.87
N THR A 269 3.73 -15.25 -7.65
CA THR A 269 4.77 -15.23 -8.68
C THR A 269 4.60 -16.41 -9.64
N LEU A 270 4.56 -16.12 -10.94
CA LEU A 270 4.52 -17.12 -11.99
C LEU A 270 5.83 -17.93 -12.03
N PRO A 271 5.81 -19.19 -12.48
CA PRO A 271 7.03 -19.97 -12.71
C PRO A 271 7.91 -19.35 -13.81
N LYS A 272 9.06 -19.98 -14.08
CA LYS A 272 10.05 -19.51 -15.07
C LYS A 272 9.47 -19.21 -16.47
N TRP A 273 8.43 -19.93 -16.91
CA TRP A 273 7.77 -19.66 -18.20
C TRP A 273 7.06 -18.30 -18.25
N GLY A 274 6.71 -17.74 -17.10
CA GLY A 274 6.11 -16.42 -16.93
C GLY A 274 7.10 -15.41 -16.36
N TRP A 275 8.40 -15.67 -16.54
CA TRP A 275 9.49 -14.75 -16.20
C TRP A 275 9.53 -14.30 -14.73
N GLU A 276 8.99 -15.11 -13.82
CA GLU A 276 8.88 -14.77 -12.39
C GLU A 276 8.15 -13.44 -12.14
N GLN A 277 7.26 -13.07 -13.07
CA GLN A 277 6.36 -11.93 -12.93
C GLN A 277 5.13 -12.33 -12.10
N VAL A 278 4.32 -11.36 -11.69
CA VAL A 278 3.15 -11.62 -10.84
C VAL A 278 1.93 -11.99 -11.70
N GLU A 279 1.17 -13.00 -11.27
CA GLU A 279 -0.07 -13.42 -11.95
C GLU A 279 -1.13 -12.30 -11.94
N VAL A 280 -1.68 -12.04 -13.13
CA VAL A 280 -2.92 -11.28 -13.32
C VAL A 280 -4.03 -12.27 -13.70
N SER A 281 -5.19 -12.10 -13.09
CA SER A 281 -6.34 -13.00 -13.24
C SER A 281 -7.64 -12.23 -13.07
N CYS A 282 -8.78 -12.82 -13.44
CA CYS A 282 -10.08 -12.20 -13.25
C CYS A 282 -10.87 -12.94 -12.16
N SER A 283 -11.08 -12.29 -11.02
CA SER A 283 -11.77 -12.87 -9.88
C SER A 283 -13.29 -12.82 -10.08
N PRO A 284 -14.01 -13.96 -10.04
CA PRO A 284 -15.47 -13.94 -10.06
C PRO A 284 -16.06 -13.34 -8.76
N TYR A 285 -15.25 -13.21 -7.71
CA TYR A 285 -15.68 -12.61 -6.44
C TYR A 285 -15.43 -11.11 -6.45
N LEU A 286 -16.52 -10.34 -6.41
CA LEU A 286 -16.53 -8.86 -6.34
C LEU A 286 -16.21 -8.34 -4.93
N LYS A 287 -15.16 -8.85 -4.30
CA LYS A 287 -14.69 -8.32 -3.02
C LYS A 287 -13.75 -7.15 -3.29
N GLU A 288 -14.03 -6.01 -2.65
CA GLU A 288 -13.11 -4.88 -2.63
C GLU A 288 -11.87 -5.25 -1.83
N THR A 289 -10.80 -5.56 -2.57
CA THR A 289 -9.50 -5.88 -1.99
C THR A 289 -8.44 -5.06 -2.72
N PRO A 290 -7.32 -4.71 -2.07
CA PRO A 290 -6.23 -3.99 -2.75
C PRO A 290 -5.73 -4.68 -4.03
N ASN A 291 -5.92 -6.00 -4.13
CA ASN A 291 -5.54 -6.83 -5.28
C ASN A 291 -6.40 -6.55 -6.53
N SER A 292 -7.66 -6.16 -6.36
CA SER A 292 -8.60 -5.85 -7.45
C SER A 292 -8.67 -4.35 -7.77
N LEU A 293 -7.91 -3.52 -7.04
CA LEU A 293 -7.84 -2.08 -7.26
C LEU A 293 -6.59 -1.71 -8.06
N TRP A 294 -6.81 -0.82 -9.02
CA TRP A 294 -5.79 -0.29 -9.92
C TRP A 294 -5.76 1.23 -9.85
N ASN A 295 -4.61 1.79 -10.17
CA ASN A 295 -4.38 3.22 -10.30
C ASN A 295 -3.80 3.50 -11.68
N ILE A 296 -4.21 4.59 -12.31
CA ILE A 296 -3.54 5.07 -13.53
C ILE A 296 -2.34 5.90 -13.08
N GLU A 297 -1.14 5.45 -13.39
CA GLU A 297 0.08 6.11 -12.91
C GLU A 297 0.63 7.13 -13.92
N ASP A 298 0.78 6.72 -15.17
CA ASP A 298 1.29 7.55 -16.26
C ASP A 298 0.22 7.70 -17.33
N HIS A 299 0.20 8.86 -17.98
CA HIS A 299 -0.84 9.22 -18.93
C HIS A 299 -0.32 10.18 -20.00
N VAL A 300 -0.47 9.79 -21.27
CA VAL A 300 -0.11 10.60 -22.43
C VAL A 300 -1.29 10.65 -23.40
N ASN A 301 -1.71 11.86 -23.76
CA ASN A 301 -2.69 12.09 -24.81
C ASN A 301 -2.46 13.46 -25.46
N ALA A 302 -2.22 13.48 -26.77
CA ALA A 302 -1.93 14.72 -27.51
C ALA A 302 -3.14 15.67 -27.61
N LYS A 303 -4.37 15.17 -27.45
CA LYS A 303 -5.60 15.99 -27.51
C LYS A 303 -5.93 16.69 -26.19
N LEU A 304 -5.21 16.40 -25.11
CA LEU A 304 -5.48 16.93 -23.78
C LEU A 304 -4.36 17.85 -23.31
N GLN A 305 -4.71 18.86 -22.51
CA GLN A 305 -3.74 19.73 -21.88
C GLN A 305 -3.09 19.04 -20.69
N ASN A 306 -1.76 19.16 -20.59
CA ASN A 306 -1.02 18.68 -19.44
C ASN A 306 -1.19 19.63 -18.25
N ILE A 307 -1.44 19.07 -17.08
CA ILE A 307 -1.39 19.79 -15.81
C ILE A 307 -0.10 19.44 -15.06
N SER A 308 0.32 20.33 -14.17
CA SER A 308 1.39 20.02 -13.23
C SER A 308 0.90 19.02 -12.18
N LEU A 309 1.61 17.92 -11.99
CA LEU A 309 1.29 16.93 -10.96
C LEU A 309 1.43 17.45 -9.53
N GLU A 310 2.01 18.64 -9.33
CA GLU A 310 2.09 19.25 -8.00
C GLU A 310 0.73 19.43 -7.34
N VAL A 311 -0.31 19.71 -8.13
CA VAL A 311 -1.69 19.84 -7.67
C VAL A 311 -2.24 18.51 -7.13
N LEU A 312 -1.69 17.39 -7.61
CA LEU A 312 -2.11 16.05 -7.22
C LEU A 312 -1.24 15.46 -6.09
N LYS A 313 -0.22 16.17 -5.59
CA LYS A 313 0.62 15.70 -4.47
C LYS A 313 -0.22 15.50 -3.19
N PRO A 314 -0.03 14.39 -2.44
CA PRO A 314 -0.79 14.12 -1.22
C PRO A 314 -0.46 15.10 -0.10
N SER A 315 -1.46 15.38 0.74
CA SER A 315 -1.32 16.24 1.92
C SER A 315 -0.48 15.58 3.02
N PHE A 316 0.00 16.34 4.00
CA PHE A 316 0.78 15.78 5.12
C PHE A 316 0.02 14.68 5.91
N PRO A 317 -1.26 14.86 6.26
CA PRO A 317 -2.03 13.81 6.92
C PRO A 317 -2.19 12.55 6.06
N GLU A 318 -2.37 12.69 4.75
CA GLU A 318 -2.46 11.56 3.82
C GLU A 318 -1.17 10.74 3.81
N ILE A 319 -0.01 11.40 3.67
CA ILE A 319 1.28 10.70 3.67
C ILE A 319 1.61 10.07 5.02
N LEU A 320 1.22 10.72 6.13
CA LEU A 320 1.39 10.19 7.47
C LEU A 320 0.54 8.93 7.65
N PHE A 321 -0.73 8.98 7.25
CA PHE A 321 -1.62 7.82 7.35
C PHE A 321 -1.13 6.67 6.46
N GLU A 322 -0.78 6.97 5.21
CA GLU A 322 -0.28 5.98 4.26
C GLU A 322 0.99 5.29 4.76
N SER A 323 1.94 6.05 5.32
CA SER A 323 3.17 5.47 5.88
C SER A 323 2.89 4.49 7.01
N HIS A 324 1.93 4.79 7.89
CA HIS A 324 1.54 3.89 8.99
C HIS A 324 0.87 2.62 8.48
N VAL A 325 0.03 2.73 7.46
CA VAL A 325 -0.55 1.57 6.79
C VAL A 325 0.55 0.68 6.19
N VAL A 326 1.54 1.28 5.53
CA VAL A 326 2.69 0.55 4.97
C VAL A 326 3.54 -0.10 6.07
N MET A 327 3.82 0.60 7.18
CA MET A 327 4.55 0.05 8.33
C MET A 327 3.83 -1.16 8.95
N ILE A 328 2.52 -1.08 9.18
CA ILE A 328 1.71 -2.16 9.76
C ILE A 328 1.67 -3.38 8.82
N ARG A 329 1.48 -3.15 7.52
CA ARG A 329 1.48 -4.22 6.51
C ARG A 329 2.85 -4.88 6.39
N GLY A 330 3.92 -4.07 6.36
CA GLY A 330 5.30 -4.55 6.38
C GLY A 330 5.55 -5.46 7.57
N ASN A 331 5.15 -5.03 8.77
CA ASN A 331 5.29 -5.83 9.99
C ASN A 331 4.50 -7.15 9.95
N SER A 332 3.29 -7.15 9.36
CA SER A 332 2.48 -8.35 9.18
C SER A 332 3.05 -9.32 8.13
N GLY A 333 3.87 -8.81 7.20
CA GLY A 333 4.58 -9.58 6.19
C GLY A 333 5.86 -10.23 6.70
N LEU A 334 6.39 -9.81 7.85
CA LEU A 334 7.58 -10.39 8.47
C LEU A 334 7.24 -11.74 9.11
N LYS A 335 7.24 -12.78 8.27
CA LYS A 335 7.16 -14.18 8.72
C LYS A 335 8.56 -14.78 8.80
N PRO A 336 8.85 -15.60 9.83
CA PRO A 336 10.13 -16.29 9.93
C PRO A 336 10.34 -17.16 8.69
N LYS A 337 11.56 -17.16 8.16
CA LYS A 337 11.91 -18.07 7.06
C LYS A 337 11.99 -19.49 7.59
N ASP A 338 11.57 -20.45 6.76
CA ASP A 338 11.77 -21.86 7.05
C ASP A 338 13.28 -22.10 7.21
N ASN A 339 13.67 -22.68 8.35
CA ASN A 339 15.06 -22.94 8.81
C ASN A 339 15.80 -21.81 9.55
N GLU A 340 15.15 -20.70 9.89
CA GLU A 340 15.77 -19.68 10.74
C GLU A 340 15.55 -20.01 12.23
N LEU A 341 16.64 -20.07 13.02
CA LEU A 341 16.59 -20.30 14.46
C LEU A 341 16.02 -19.05 15.17
N THR A 342 14.70 -19.06 15.38
CA THR A 342 13.98 -18.00 16.10
C THR A 342 13.68 -18.41 17.54
N SER A 343 13.70 -17.44 18.47
CA SER A 343 13.28 -17.67 19.86
C SER A 343 11.76 -17.51 20.01
N LYS A 344 11.18 -18.16 21.02
CA LYS A 344 9.77 -18.02 21.38
C LYS A 344 9.63 -17.12 22.61
N PRO A 345 8.49 -16.41 22.79
CA PRO A 345 8.30 -15.50 23.93
C PRO A 345 8.58 -16.13 25.31
N TRP A 346 8.21 -17.39 25.51
CA TRP A 346 8.47 -18.09 26.77
C TRP A 346 9.96 -18.44 27.00
N HIS A 347 10.80 -18.41 25.95
CA HIS A 347 12.25 -18.63 26.12
C HIS A 347 12.91 -17.48 26.89
N TRP A 348 12.35 -16.26 26.83
CA TRP A 348 13.00 -15.05 27.30
C TRP A 348 13.10 -14.97 28.83
N PRO A 349 12.03 -15.20 29.63
CA PRO A 349 12.09 -15.09 31.08
C PRO A 349 12.96 -16.16 31.75
N VAL A 350 13.13 -17.33 31.13
CA VAL A 350 13.97 -18.42 31.66
C VAL A 350 15.38 -18.46 31.06
N ASN A 351 15.68 -17.54 30.14
CA ASN A 351 16.93 -17.48 29.40
C ASN A 351 17.27 -18.80 28.68
N TYR A 352 16.27 -19.44 28.06
CA TYR A 352 16.39 -20.77 27.47
C TYR A 352 17.27 -20.78 26.21
N GLN A 353 17.17 -19.72 25.40
CA GLN A 353 17.89 -19.60 24.14
C GLN A 353 18.27 -18.13 23.91
N GLY A 354 19.57 -17.88 23.72
CA GLY A 354 20.10 -16.57 23.32
C GLY A 354 20.20 -16.39 21.80
N LEU A 355 20.59 -15.19 21.39
CA LEU A 355 20.68 -14.78 19.97
C LEU A 355 22.13 -14.61 19.54
N ARG A 356 22.52 -15.20 18.42
CA ARG A 356 23.84 -14.99 17.81
C ARG A 356 23.81 -13.71 16.97
N PHE A 357 24.75 -12.80 17.21
CA PHE A 357 24.89 -11.55 16.44
C PHE A 357 25.98 -11.63 15.37
N SER A 358 27.08 -12.35 15.62
CA SER A 358 28.23 -12.42 14.69
C SER A 358 28.99 -13.74 14.79
N GLY A 359 29.82 -13.98 13.76
CA GLY A 359 30.80 -15.05 13.69
C GLY A 359 30.20 -16.37 13.21
N THR A 360 30.29 -16.63 11.90
CA THR A 360 30.03 -17.94 11.30
C THR A 360 31.29 -18.81 11.29
N ASN A 361 32.46 -18.18 11.15
CA ASN A 361 33.74 -18.88 11.06
C ASN A 361 34.38 -19.07 12.45
N GLU A 362 35.36 -19.95 12.54
CA GLU A 362 36.07 -20.24 13.81
C GLU A 362 37.10 -19.17 14.18
N THR A 363 37.53 -18.37 13.21
CA THR A 363 38.56 -17.32 13.36
C THR A 363 38.01 -15.96 13.74
N GLU A 364 36.69 -15.77 13.72
CA GLU A 364 36.03 -14.51 14.05
C GLU A 364 35.50 -14.49 15.49
N TYR A 365 35.61 -13.34 16.15
CA TYR A 365 34.99 -13.13 17.46
C TYR A 365 33.46 -13.25 17.36
N ARG A 366 32.89 -14.15 18.15
CA ARG A 366 31.46 -14.43 18.20
C ARG A 366 30.78 -13.59 19.27
N VAL A 367 29.86 -12.73 18.86
CA VAL A 367 29.01 -11.96 19.78
C VAL A 367 27.70 -12.70 20.00
N TYR A 368 27.39 -13.00 21.26
CA TYR A 368 26.18 -13.72 21.66
C TYR A 368 25.39 -12.91 22.69
N LEU A 369 24.09 -12.74 22.43
CA LEU A 369 23.15 -12.13 23.35
C LEU A 369 22.56 -13.19 24.26
N LEU A 370 22.87 -13.08 25.54
CA LEU A 370 22.26 -13.87 26.59
C LEU A 370 22.02 -12.97 27.79
N GLY A 371 20.84 -13.06 28.41
CA GLY A 371 20.58 -12.34 29.65
C GLY A 371 21.49 -12.86 30.77
N ASN A 372 21.81 -12.03 31.77
CA ASN A 372 22.51 -12.52 32.95
C ASN A 372 21.62 -13.56 33.67
N PRO A 373 22.00 -14.85 33.74
CA PRO A 373 21.14 -15.89 34.28
C PRO A 373 20.75 -15.67 35.75
N VAL A 374 21.60 -14.97 36.51
CA VAL A 374 21.35 -14.66 37.93
C VAL A 374 20.24 -13.63 38.06
N SER A 375 20.33 -12.52 37.31
CA SER A 375 19.35 -11.44 37.36
C SER A 375 18.01 -11.84 36.75
N VAL A 376 18.03 -12.60 35.66
CA VAL A 376 16.81 -12.97 34.91
C VAL A 376 15.98 -14.01 35.66
N ARG A 377 16.60 -14.97 36.35
CA ARG A 377 15.86 -15.99 37.14
C ARG A 377 15.36 -15.47 38.50
N GLN A 378 15.92 -14.37 39.01
CA GLN A 378 15.52 -13.80 40.30
C GLN A 378 14.42 -12.75 40.19
N GLN A 379 13.98 -12.35 38.98
CA GLN A 379 12.81 -11.50 38.83
C GLN A 379 11.54 -12.30 39.11
N PRO A 380 10.78 -11.99 40.18
CA PRO A 380 9.49 -12.62 40.39
C PRO A 380 8.56 -12.24 39.24
N ILE A 381 7.84 -13.23 38.73
CA ILE A 381 6.69 -13.00 37.85
C ILE A 381 5.58 -12.50 38.78
N GLU A 382 5.49 -11.18 38.99
CA GLU A 382 4.38 -10.53 39.70
C GLU A 382 3.16 -10.35 38.81
#